data_AF-A0A4V3GXU0-F1
#
_entry.id   AF-A0A4V3GXU0-F1
#
_cell.length_a   1.000
_cell.length_b   1.000
_cell.length_c   1.000
_cell.angle_alpha   90.00
_cell.angle_beta   90.00
_cell.angle_gamma   90.00
#
_symmetry.space_group_name_H-M   'P 1'
#
loop_
_entity.id
_entity.type
_entity.pdbx_description
1 polymer ?
#
loop_
_entity_poly.entity_id
_entity_poly.type
_entity_poly.pdbx_seq_one_letter_code
_entity_poly.pdbx_strand_id
1 'polypeptide(L)' 'MTEYSESDDWILPMPSVFIIDQNGIIRFADLNADYTSRVEPKTIIDNLKKI' A
#
# COMPACT_ATOMS: atom_id res chain seq x y z
N MET A 1 0.41 -22.45 6.22
CA MET A 1 0.91 -21.23 5.56
C MET A 1 -0.01 -20.98 4.38
N THR A 2 -0.86 -19.97 4.27
CA THR A 2 -1.38 -18.92 5.15
C THR A 2 -2.64 -18.48 4.38
N GLU A 3 -3.80 -18.51 5.00
CA GLU A 3 -5.06 -18.01 4.42
C GLU A 3 -4.91 -16.54 4.05
N TYR A 4 -5.32 -16.19 2.83
CA TYR A 4 -5.46 -14.81 2.38
C TYR A 4 -6.75 -14.67 1.56
N SER A 5 -7.88 -15.08 2.17
CA SER A 5 -9.27 -14.69 1.82
C SER A 5 -10.26 -15.55 2.61
N GLU A 6 -10.76 -15.07 3.75
CA GLU A 6 -11.91 -15.66 4.46
C GLU A 6 -13.24 -15.22 3.83
N SER A 7 -13.34 -15.33 2.51
CA SER A 7 -14.59 -15.19 1.77
C SER A 7 -14.49 -16.10 0.55
N ASP A 8 -15.53 -16.91 0.32
CA ASP A 8 -15.61 -17.91 -0.77
C ASP A 8 -15.47 -17.27 -2.17
N ASP A 9 -15.50 -15.93 -2.21
CA ASP A 9 -15.16 -15.10 -3.35
C ASP A 9 -13.65 -14.80 -3.38
N TRP A 10 -12.96 -15.31 -4.40
CA TRP A 10 -11.58 -14.96 -4.69
C TRP A 10 -11.48 -13.48 -5.11
N ILE A 11 -11.22 -12.60 -4.14
CA ILE A 11 -11.04 -11.17 -4.38
C ILE A 11 -9.53 -10.89 -4.49
N LEU A 12 -9.09 -10.42 -5.65
CA LEU A 12 -7.71 -9.97 -5.83
C LEU A 12 -7.52 -8.65 -5.06
N PRO A 13 -6.58 -8.57 -4.09
CA PRO A 13 -6.35 -7.34 -3.36
C PRO A 13 -5.81 -6.26 -4.30
N MET A 14 -6.25 -5.01 -4.11
CA MET A 14 -5.70 -3.87 -4.84
C MET A 14 -4.27 -3.57 -4.35
N PRO A 15 -3.30 -3.36 -5.24
CA PRO A 15 -1.94 -3.02 -4.83
C PRO A 15 -1.95 -1.61 -4.21
N SER A 16 -1.23 -1.48 -3.10
CA SER A 16 -1.26 -0.26 -2.29
C SER A 16 0.04 -0.03 -1.55
N VAL A 17 0.44 1.24 -1.41
CA VAL A 17 1.56 1.66 -0.55
C VAL A 17 1.08 2.75 0.41
N PHE A 18 1.37 2.57 1.69
CA PHE A 18 1.04 3.54 2.74
C PHE A 18 2.28 3.90 3.55
N ILE A 19 2.37 5.14 4.01
CA ILE A 19 3.28 5.53 5.08
C ILE A 19 2.46 5.99 6.26
N ILE A 20 2.65 5.34 7.40
CA ILE A 20 1.90 5.56 8.64
C ILE A 20 2.89 6.07 9.68
N ASP A 21 2.56 7.20 10.33
CA ASP A 21 3.40 7.75 11.40
C ASP A 21 3.21 7.00 12.74
N GLN A 22 3.98 7.40 13.75
CA GLN A 22 3.93 6.78 15.09
C GLN A 22 2.61 7.00 15.83
N ASN A 23 1.79 7.98 15.42
CA ASN A 23 0.46 8.21 15.98
C ASN A 23 -0.61 7.38 15.25
N GLY A 24 -0.22 6.56 14.26
CA GLY A 24 -1.14 5.77 13.44
C GLY A 24 -1.81 6.57 12.33
N ILE A 25 -1.32 7.77 12.00
CA ILE A 25 -1.90 8.62 10.94
C ILE A 25 -1.25 8.29 9.60
N ILE A 26 -2.07 8.08 8.57
CA ILE A 26 -1.60 7.93 7.19
C ILE A 26 -1.07 9.28 6.69
N ARG A 27 0.21 9.32 6.33
CA ARG A 27 0.91 10.51 5.79
C ARG A 27 1.13 10.42 4.29
N PHE A 28 1.02 9.22 3.72
CA PHE A 28 1.08 8.95 2.29
C PHE A 28 0.24 7.71 1.96
N ALA A 29 -0.46 7.76 0.83
CA ALA A 29 -1.20 6.64 0.27
C ALA A 29 -1.10 6.66 -1.25
N ASP A 30 -0.77 5.51 -1.84
CA ASP A 30 -0.84 5.24 -3.27
C ASP A 30 -1.71 4.00 -3.48
N LEU A 31 -2.75 4.15 -4.31
CA LEU A 31 -3.75 3.13 -4.60
C LEU A 31 -3.98 3.13 -6.09
N ASN A 32 -3.66 2.03 -6.76
CA ASN A 32 -3.82 1.92 -8.21
C ASN A 32 -4.46 0.58 -8.59
N ALA A 33 -5.54 0.63 -9.36
CA ALA A 33 -6.19 -0.58 -9.88
C ALA A 33 -5.38 -1.24 -11.00
N ASP A 34 -4.46 -0.51 -11.64
CA ASP A 34 -3.51 -1.05 -12.60
C ASP A 34 -2.35 -1.73 -11.86
N TYR A 35 -2.36 -3.06 -11.84
CA TYR A 35 -1.36 -3.92 -11.21
C TYR A 35 0.05 -3.83 -11.82
N THR A 36 0.18 -3.20 -12.99
CA THR A 36 1.46 -2.98 -13.65
C THR A 36 2.08 -1.63 -13.27
N SER A 37 1.26 -0.72 -12.75
CA SER A 37 1.71 0.57 -12.27
C SER A 37 2.14 0.47 -10.80
N ARG A 38 3.34 0.97 -10.50
CA ARG A 38 3.89 0.95 -9.14
C ARG A 38 4.50 2.30 -8.82
N VAL A 39 4.31 2.73 -7.58
CA VAL A 39 5.07 3.87 -7.04
C VAL A 39 6.56 3.55 -7.11
N GLU A 40 7.34 4.54 -7.54
CA GLU A 40 8.78 4.39 -7.63
C GLU A 40 9.40 4.42 -6.22
N PRO A 41 10.39 3.56 -5.90
CA PRO A 41 10.94 3.46 -4.53
C PRO A 41 11.51 4.76 -3.96
N LYS A 42 12.24 5.57 -4.73
CA LYS A 42 12.73 6.88 -4.32
C LYS A 42 11.58 7.80 -3.90
N THR A 43 10.43 7.75 -4.58
CA THR A 43 9.23 8.51 -4.19
C THR A 43 8.77 8.14 -2.78
N ILE A 44 8.79 6.85 -2.42
CA ILE A 44 8.45 6.40 -1.06
C ILE A 44 9.45 6.98 -0.06
N ILE A 45 10.76 6.85 -0.33
CA ILE A 45 11.82 7.33 0.56
C ILE A 45 11.77 8.86 0.75
N ASP A 46 11.48 9.61 -0.31
CA ASP A 46 11.40 11.06 -0.26
C ASP A 46 10.15 11.54 0.49
N ASN A 47 9.04 10.78 0.45
CA ASN A 47 7.88 11.05 1.31
C ASN A 47 8.18 10.68 2.77
N LEU A 48 8.86 9.56 3.03
CA LEU A 48 9.22 9.14 4.38
C LEU A 48 10.08 10.18 5.10
N LYS A 49 11.03 10.82 4.40
CA LYS A 49 11.90 11.87 4.95
C LYS A 49 11.17 13.17 5.32
N LYS A 50 9.93 13.36 4.88
CA LYS A 50 9.13 14.57 5.15
C LYS A 50 8.18 14.41 6.34
N ILE A 51 8.09 13.19 6.88
CA ILE A 51 7.23 12.84 8.02
C ILE A 51 8.00 13.05 9.30
#